data_AF-A0A7S0W302-F1
#
_entry.id   AF-A0A7S0W302-F1
#
_cell.length_a   1.000
_cell.length_b   1.000
_cell.length_c   1.000
_cell.angle_alpha   90.00
_cell.angle_beta   90.00
_cell.angle_gamma   90.00
#
_symmetry.space_group_name_H-M   'P 1'
#
loop_
_entity.id
_entity.type
_entity.pdbx_description
1 polymer ?
#
loop_
_entity_poly.entity_id
_entity_poly.type
_entity_poly.pdbx_seq_one_letter_code
_entity_poly.pdbx_strand_id
1 'polypeptide(L)'
;GMADTQGVKFGEIVCLWAPDDGGYVVGDDGITERMFLDAEEYQNCPVHMLQSCCFVIVQKFQYSAAKAFAKRLRAEEFSALKLTASNWRSVLDHTEYLYKELAADERKMADERETNEMELRRKSGYSVVYGSVVQLKHRQSGRFVT
;
A
#
# COMPACT_ATOMS: atom_id res chain seq x y z
N GLY A 1 -11.80 8.21 -39.21
CA GLY A 1 -10.88 8.51 -38.11
C GLY A 1 -11.36 7.73 -36.91
N MET A 2 -10.58 6.76 -36.44
CA MET A 2 -10.90 6.07 -35.20
C MET A 2 -10.63 7.04 -34.05
N ALA A 3 -11.65 7.31 -33.25
CA ALA A 3 -11.47 7.99 -31.98
C ALA A 3 -10.60 7.08 -31.12
N ASP A 4 -9.36 7.48 -30.85
CA ASP A 4 -8.57 6.92 -29.77
C ASP A 4 -9.32 7.21 -28.47
N THR A 5 -10.20 6.29 -28.05
CA THR A 5 -10.63 6.24 -26.65
C THR A 5 -9.41 5.83 -25.84
N GLN A 6 -8.57 6.81 -25.49
CA GLN A 6 -7.48 6.66 -24.54
C GLN A 6 -8.09 6.38 -23.17
N GLY A 7 -8.36 5.09 -22.91
CA GLY A 7 -8.69 4.61 -21.58
C GLY A 7 -7.49 4.76 -20.64
N VAL A 8 -7.78 4.81 -19.36
CA VAL A 8 -6.77 4.88 -18.29
C VAL A 8 -5.90 3.63 -18.30
N LYS A 9 -4.60 3.77 -18.04
CA LYS A 9 -3.64 2.65 -18.02
C LYS A 9 -2.97 2.50 -16.67
N PHE A 10 -2.53 1.29 -16.36
CA PHE A 10 -1.64 1.05 -15.23
C PHE A 10 -0.32 1.82 -15.43
N GLY A 11 0.16 2.47 -14.37
CA GLY A 11 1.33 3.32 -14.37
C GLY A 11 1.05 4.80 -14.67
N GLU A 12 -0.16 5.14 -15.11
CA GLU A 12 -0.54 6.55 -15.31
C GLU A 12 -0.70 7.30 -14.00
N ILE A 13 -0.38 8.59 -14.03
CA ILE A 13 -0.56 9.53 -12.94
C ILE A 13 -1.92 10.20 -13.11
N VAL A 14 -2.75 10.15 -12.07
CA VAL A 14 -4.09 10.72 -12.05
C VAL A 14 -4.28 11.61 -10.82
N CYS A 15 -5.23 12.53 -10.91
CA CYS A 15 -5.80 13.26 -9.79
C CYS A 15 -7.26 12.82 -9.62
N LEU A 16 -7.71 12.64 -8.38
CA LEU A 16 -9.07 12.20 -8.10
C LEU A 16 -9.92 13.40 -7.69
N TRP A 17 -10.98 13.66 -8.45
CA TRP A 17 -11.97 14.70 -8.15
C TRP A 17 -13.17 14.07 -7.44
N ALA A 18 -13.54 14.61 -6.28
CA ALA A 18 -14.76 14.28 -5.56
C ALA A 18 -15.82 15.34 -5.90
N PRO A 19 -16.82 15.01 -6.75
CA PRO A 19 -17.79 15.99 -7.24
C PRO A 19 -18.73 16.50 -6.16
N ASP A 20 -19.09 15.65 -5.19
CA ASP A 20 -20.01 16.01 -4.10
C ASP A 20 -19.36 16.97 -3.09
N ASP A 21 -18.04 16.83 -2.89
CA ASP A 21 -17.25 17.69 -2.01
C ASP A 21 -16.67 18.90 -2.75
N GLY A 22 -16.68 18.90 -4.09
CA GLY A 22 -16.20 19.99 -4.93
C GLY A 22 -14.68 20.20 -4.88
N GLY A 23 -13.88 19.13 -4.95
CA GLY A 23 -12.42 19.24 -4.81
C GLY A 23 -11.65 17.95 -5.10
N TYR A 24 -10.34 17.99 -4.86
CA TYR A 24 -9.41 16.91 -5.12
C TYR A 24 -9.01 16.16 -3.84
N VAL A 25 -8.86 14.85 -3.97
CA VAL A 25 -8.29 14.01 -2.90
C VAL A 25 -6.80 14.30 -2.77
N VAL A 26 -6.35 14.53 -1.55
CA VAL A 26 -4.94 14.73 -1.21
C VAL A 26 -4.41 13.45 -0.57
N GLY A 27 -3.29 12.95 -1.07
CA GLY A 27 -2.58 11.82 -0.52
C GLY A 27 -1.74 12.23 0.69
N ASP A 28 -1.61 11.32 1.65
CA ASP A 28 -0.73 11.51 2.80
C ASP A 28 0.73 11.65 2.33
N ASP A 29 1.27 12.87 2.45
CA ASP A 29 2.66 13.23 2.19
C ASP A 29 3.54 13.16 3.46
N GLY A 30 2.95 12.86 4.61
CA GLY A 30 3.61 12.83 5.92
C GLY A 30 3.94 14.22 6.49
N ILE A 31 3.54 15.29 5.80
CA ILE A 31 3.80 16.70 6.19
C ILE A 31 2.48 17.39 6.51
N THR A 32 1.44 17.12 5.73
CA THR A 32 0.12 17.73 5.85
C THR A 32 -0.91 16.69 6.27
N GLU A 33 -1.70 17.00 7.30
CA GLU A 33 -2.86 16.18 7.70
C GLU A 33 -4.08 16.43 6.79
N ARG A 34 -3.88 17.11 5.66
CA ARG A 34 -4.97 17.46 4.72
C ARG A 34 -5.29 16.25 3.85
N MET A 35 -6.56 15.85 3.86
CA MET A 35 -7.07 14.78 2.99
C MET A 35 -7.77 15.30 1.73
N PHE A 36 -7.97 16.62 1.65
CA PHE A 36 -8.80 17.25 0.64
C PHE A 36 -8.30 18.66 0.29
N LEU A 37 -8.46 19.03 -0.98
CA LEU A 37 -8.18 20.36 -1.52
C LEU A 37 -9.38 20.80 -2.35
N ASP A 38 -10.10 21.83 -1.90
CA ASP A 38 -11.28 22.31 -2.62
C ASP A 38 -10.95 22.97 -3.98
N ALA A 39 -11.96 23.20 -4.80
CA ALA A 39 -11.83 23.77 -6.14
C ALA A 39 -11.20 25.18 -6.17
N GLU A 40 -11.57 26.03 -5.21
CA GLU A 40 -11.13 27.43 -5.15
C GLU A 40 -9.68 27.52 -4.65
N GLU A 41 -9.35 26.71 -3.64
CA GLU A 41 -7.98 26.51 -3.18
C GLU A 41 -7.12 25.93 -4.30
N TYR A 42 -7.58 24.92 -5.05
CA TYR A 42 -6.83 24.31 -6.16
C TYR A 42 -6.37 25.33 -7.20
N GLN A 43 -7.24 26.25 -7.61
CA GLN A 43 -6.91 27.27 -8.62
C GLN A 43 -5.78 28.21 -8.16
N ASN A 44 -5.69 28.45 -6.86
CA ASN A 44 -4.71 29.34 -6.24
C ASN A 44 -3.54 28.57 -5.59
N CYS A 45 -3.54 27.23 -5.73
CA CYS A 45 -2.62 26.35 -5.05
C CYS A 45 -1.25 26.36 -5.75
N PRO A 46 -0.15 26.56 -5.02
CA PRO A 46 1.20 26.40 -5.57
C PRO A 46 1.40 25.02 -6.20
N VAL A 47 2.11 24.97 -7.34
CA VAL A 47 2.35 23.72 -8.10
C VAL A 47 2.93 22.58 -7.24
N HIS A 48 3.75 22.91 -6.23
CA HIS A 48 4.32 21.89 -5.34
C HIS A 48 3.26 21.20 -4.46
N MET A 49 2.18 21.90 -4.10
CA MET A 49 1.06 21.33 -3.33
C MET A 49 0.09 20.54 -4.21
N LEU A 50 0.05 20.83 -5.51
CA LEU A 50 -0.70 20.02 -6.48
C LEU A 50 -0.13 18.59 -6.63
N GLN A 51 1.16 18.40 -6.31
CA GLN A 51 1.79 17.07 -6.34
C GLN A 51 1.21 16.13 -5.29
N SER A 52 0.71 16.67 -4.17
CA SER A 52 0.04 15.90 -3.13
C SER A 52 -1.32 15.35 -3.59
N CYS A 53 -1.85 15.80 -4.72
CA CYS A 53 -3.08 15.27 -5.33
C CYS A 53 -2.82 14.16 -6.37
N CYS A 54 -1.55 13.82 -6.64
CA CYS A 54 -1.19 12.90 -7.72
C CYS A 54 -1.03 11.46 -7.24
N PHE A 55 -1.73 10.54 -7.89
CA PHE A 55 -1.68 9.11 -7.61
C PHE A 55 -1.26 8.33 -8.85
N VAL A 56 -0.51 7.25 -8.65
CA VAL A 56 -0.19 6.28 -9.70
C VAL A 56 -1.16 5.11 -9.59
N ILE A 57 -1.81 4.75 -10.70
CA ILE A 57 -2.69 3.59 -10.77
C ILE A 57 -1.85 2.33 -10.92
N VAL A 58 -1.99 1.39 -10.00
CA VAL A 58 -1.25 0.14 -10.04
C VAL A 58 -2.20 -1.06 -9.91
N GLN A 59 -1.71 -2.24 -10.28
CA GLN A 59 -2.39 -3.49 -9.97
C GLN A 59 -2.43 -3.69 -8.45
N LYS A 60 -3.53 -4.28 -7.97
CA LYS A 60 -3.60 -4.75 -6.60
C LYS A 60 -2.52 -5.78 -6.28
N PHE A 61 -1.67 -5.43 -5.32
CA PHE A 61 -0.65 -6.31 -4.76
C PHE A 61 -1.25 -7.39 -3.89
N GLN A 62 -0.52 -8.50 -3.78
CA GLN A 62 -0.78 -9.53 -2.79
C GLN A 62 -0.13 -9.13 -1.46
N TYR A 63 -0.88 -9.32 -0.37
CA TYR A 63 -0.46 -9.00 1.01
C TYR A 63 -0.75 -10.18 1.96
N SER A 64 -0.85 -11.38 1.42
CA SER A 64 -1.24 -12.57 2.17
C SER A 64 -0.17 -12.98 3.18
N ALA A 65 1.11 -12.96 2.76
CA ALA A 65 2.24 -13.26 3.62
C ALA A 65 2.44 -12.15 4.67
N ALA A 66 2.38 -10.88 4.25
CA ALA A 66 2.51 -9.74 5.16
C ALA A 66 1.42 -9.74 6.25
N LYS A 67 0.17 -10.06 5.89
CA LYS A 67 -0.93 -10.18 6.86
C LYS A 67 -0.75 -11.36 7.81
N ALA A 68 -0.28 -12.50 7.31
CA ALA A 68 0.00 -13.68 8.14
C ALA A 68 1.10 -13.40 9.17
N PHE A 69 2.20 -12.77 8.74
CA PHE A 69 3.29 -12.35 9.60
C PHE A 69 2.84 -11.37 10.69
N ALA A 70 2.12 -10.30 10.31
CA ALA A 70 1.60 -9.34 11.28
C ALA A 70 0.62 -9.97 12.28
N LYS A 71 -0.21 -10.92 11.84
CA LYS A 71 -1.12 -11.67 12.72
C LYS A 71 -0.33 -12.51 13.74
N ARG A 72 0.75 -13.16 13.31
CA ARG A 72 1.61 -13.95 14.18
C ARG A 72 2.31 -13.08 15.20
N LEU A 73 2.95 -11.97 14.79
CA LEU A 73 3.59 -11.03 15.71
C LEU A 73 2.65 -10.59 16.83
N ARG A 74 1.42 -10.19 16.49
CA ARG A 74 0.41 -9.82 17.49
C ARG A 74 0.07 -10.98 18.43
N ALA A 75 -0.09 -12.20 17.91
CA ALA A 75 -0.39 -13.37 18.74
C ALA A 75 0.74 -13.68 19.74
N GLU A 76 1.99 -13.52 19.32
CA GLU A 76 3.17 -13.79 20.15
C GLU A 76 3.43 -12.69 21.19
N GLU A 77 3.16 -11.42 20.88
CA GLU A 77 3.17 -10.33 21.88
C GLU A 77 2.25 -10.66 23.08
N PHE A 78 1.11 -11.33 22.84
CA PHE A 78 0.22 -11.80 23.91
C PHE A 78 0.70 -13.08 24.63
N SER A 79 1.50 -13.91 23.96
CA SER A 79 2.03 -15.17 24.52
C SER A 79 3.24 -14.93 25.42
N ALA A 80 4.16 -14.04 25.01
CA ALA A 80 5.34 -13.65 25.79
C ALA A 80 4.99 -13.04 27.16
N LEU A 81 3.83 -12.37 27.27
CA LEU A 81 3.30 -11.86 28.53
C LEU A 81 2.87 -12.95 29.53
N LYS A 82 2.68 -14.21 29.10
CA LYS A 82 2.17 -15.32 29.94
C LYS A 82 3.22 -16.31 30.42
N LEU A 83 4.44 -16.29 29.87
CA LEU A 83 5.49 -17.22 30.26
C LEU A 83 6.23 -16.71 31.51
N THR A 84 5.79 -17.18 32.69
CA THR A 84 6.52 -16.97 33.95
C THR A 84 7.81 -17.80 34.01
N ALA A 85 8.83 -17.24 34.67
CA ALA A 85 10.25 -17.65 34.68
C ALA A 85 10.61 -19.05 35.22
N SER A 86 9.66 -19.95 35.47
CA SER A 86 9.89 -21.23 36.13
C SER A 86 10.34 -22.38 35.22
N ASN A 87 10.42 -22.19 33.90
CA ASN A 87 10.83 -23.27 32.97
C ASN A 87 11.66 -22.79 31.78
N TRP A 88 12.83 -22.20 32.06
CA TRP A 88 13.71 -21.53 31.09
C TRP A 88 14.10 -22.36 29.84
N ARG A 89 14.18 -23.70 29.94
CA ARG A 89 14.42 -24.58 28.78
C ARG A 89 13.26 -24.57 27.79
N SER A 90 12.04 -24.67 28.29
CA SER A 90 10.83 -24.57 27.46
C SER A 90 10.70 -23.19 26.83
N VAL A 91 11.21 -22.14 27.49
CA VAL A 91 11.28 -20.79 26.92
C VAL A 91 12.29 -20.74 25.76
N LEU A 92 13.49 -21.31 25.93
CA LEU A 92 14.50 -21.35 24.86
C LEU A 92 14.03 -22.13 23.63
N ASP A 93 13.49 -23.34 23.80
CA ASP A 93 13.00 -24.17 22.69
C ASP A 93 11.85 -23.47 21.94
N HIS A 94 10.95 -22.82 22.68
CA HIS A 94 9.87 -22.03 22.09
C HIS A 94 10.40 -20.81 21.34
N THR A 95 11.39 -20.12 21.89
CA THR A 95 12.01 -18.95 21.25
C THR A 95 12.73 -19.35 19.96
N GLU A 96 13.47 -20.46 19.96
CA GLU A 96 14.14 -20.97 18.76
C GLU A 96 13.14 -21.37 17.67
N TYR A 97 12.05 -22.04 18.04
CA TYR A 97 10.95 -22.36 17.13
C TYR A 97 10.34 -21.09 16.52
N LEU A 98 10.06 -20.07 17.35
CA LEU A 98 9.52 -18.79 16.91
C LEU A 98 10.46 -18.07 15.92
N TYR A 99 11.77 -18.05 16.18
CA TYR A 99 12.74 -17.46 15.26
C TYR A 99 12.73 -18.16 13.89
N LYS A 100 12.62 -19.49 13.85
CA LYS A 100 12.56 -20.25 12.58
C LYS A 100 11.29 -19.93 11.80
N GLU A 101 10.15 -19.87 12.47
CA GLU A 101 8.86 -19.53 11.85
C GLU A 101 8.84 -18.08 11.35
N LEU A 102 9.34 -17.12 12.13
CA LEU A 102 9.46 -15.72 11.73
C LEU A 102 10.37 -15.56 10.51
N ALA A 103 11.54 -16.22 10.51
CA ALA A 103 12.45 -16.20 9.37
C ALA A 103 11.82 -16.82 8.10
N ALA A 104 10.99 -17.86 8.25
CA ALA A 104 10.26 -18.46 7.14
C ALA A 104 9.17 -17.51 6.60
N ASP A 105 8.46 -16.81 7.48
CA ASP A 105 7.44 -15.85 7.08
C ASP A 105 8.07 -14.57 6.47
N GLU A 106 9.25 -14.14 6.93
CA GLU A 106 10.04 -13.07 6.29
C GLU A 106 10.43 -13.42 4.86
N ARG A 107 10.86 -14.66 4.59
CA ARG A 107 11.15 -15.12 3.23
C ARG A 107 9.90 -15.07 2.34
N LYS A 108 8.75 -15.54 2.84
CA LYS A 108 7.49 -15.44 2.08
C LYS A 108 7.10 -14.00 1.77
N MET A 109 7.34 -13.07 2.70
CA MET A 109 7.11 -11.64 2.45
C MET A 109 8.05 -11.08 1.39
N ALA A 110 9.32 -11.50 1.38
CA ALA A 110 10.27 -11.11 0.35
C ALA A 110 9.85 -11.64 -1.03
N ASP A 111 9.46 -12.90 -1.13
CA ASP A 111 8.97 -13.52 -2.37
C ASP A 111 7.67 -12.84 -2.88
N GLU A 112 6.75 -12.51 -1.97
CA GLU A 112 5.51 -11.78 -2.28
C GLU A 112 5.83 -10.37 -2.80
N ARG A 113 6.80 -9.67 -2.18
CA ARG A 113 7.25 -8.35 -2.63
C ARG A 113 7.88 -8.42 -4.03
N GLU A 114 8.75 -9.39 -4.28
CA GLU A 114 9.38 -9.56 -5.60
C GLU A 114 8.33 -9.86 -6.67
N THR A 115 7.37 -10.73 -6.35
CA THR A 115 6.23 -11.03 -7.24
C THR A 115 5.42 -9.77 -7.56
N ASN A 116 5.10 -8.96 -6.56
CA ASN A 116 4.39 -7.69 -6.75
C ASN A 116 5.18 -6.71 -7.63
N GLU A 117 6.50 -6.60 -7.45
CA GLU A 117 7.37 -5.75 -8.26
C GLU A 117 7.45 -6.23 -9.72
N MET A 118 7.50 -7.55 -9.95
CA MET A 118 7.45 -8.13 -11.30
C MET A 118 6.11 -7.86 -11.99
N GLU A 119 4.99 -8.07 -11.28
CA GLU A 119 3.64 -7.82 -11.81
C GLU A 119 3.42 -6.34 -12.15
N LEU A 120 3.93 -5.43 -11.31
CA LEU A 120 3.90 -3.99 -11.57
C LEU A 120 4.59 -3.65 -12.91
N ARG A 121 5.78 -4.21 -13.14
CA ARG A 121 6.52 -4.00 -14.41
C ARG A 121 5.77 -4.63 -15.58
N ARG A 122 5.20 -5.83 -15.39
CA ARG A 122 4.48 -6.56 -16.44
C ARG A 122 3.23 -5.84 -16.91
N LYS A 123 2.44 -5.26 -15.98
CA LYS A 123 1.16 -4.61 -16.32
C LYS A 123 1.26 -3.14 -16.66
N SER A 124 2.43 -2.52 -16.52
CA SER A 124 2.63 -1.12 -16.91
C SER A 124 2.19 -0.88 -18.36
N GLY A 125 1.36 0.15 -18.59
CA GLY A 125 0.83 0.50 -19.90
C GLY A 125 -0.38 -0.33 -20.37
N TYR A 126 -0.82 -1.34 -19.60
CA TYR A 126 -2.05 -2.08 -19.90
C TYR A 126 -3.27 -1.22 -19.54
N SER A 127 -4.30 -1.27 -20.38
CA SER A 127 -5.56 -0.57 -20.14
C SER A 127 -6.27 -1.11 -18.91
N VAL A 128 -6.76 -0.19 -18.08
CA VAL A 128 -7.65 -0.46 -16.95
C VAL A 128 -9.08 -0.45 -17.48
N VAL A 129 -9.79 -1.55 -17.30
CA VAL A 129 -11.21 -1.67 -17.68
C VAL A 129 -12.10 -1.57 -16.46
N TYR A 130 -13.34 -1.09 -16.63
CA TYR A 130 -14.33 -1.08 -15.55
C TYR A 130 -14.49 -2.47 -14.93
N GLY A 131 -14.56 -2.53 -13.60
CA GLY A 131 -14.55 -3.78 -12.83
C GLY A 131 -13.15 -4.30 -12.48
N SER A 132 -12.07 -3.72 -13.04
CA SER A 132 -10.70 -4.05 -12.61
C SER A 132 -10.45 -3.60 -11.18
N VAL A 133 -9.82 -4.47 -10.39
CA VAL A 133 -9.36 -4.11 -9.06
C VAL A 133 -7.99 -3.43 -9.16
N VAL A 134 -7.95 -2.15 -8.82
CA VAL A 134 -6.74 -1.33 -8.83
C VAL A 134 -6.35 -0.91 -7.41
N GLN A 135 -5.10 -0.50 -7.25
CA GLN A 135 -4.63 0.21 -6.07
C GLN A 135 -4.05 1.56 -6.49
N LEU A 136 -4.14 2.54 -5.61
CA LEU A 136 -3.61 3.87 -5.82
C LEU A 136 -2.39 4.08 -4.93
N LYS A 137 -1.28 4.46 -5.56
CA LYS A 137 -0.05 4.82 -4.86
C LYS A 137 0.12 6.32 -4.92
N HIS A 138 0.19 6.99 -3.78
CA HIS A 138 0.49 8.41 -3.73
C HIS A 138 1.88 8.66 -4.34
N ARG A 139 1.97 9.56 -5.33
CA ARG A 139 3.18 9.75 -6.14
C ARG A 139 4.34 10.28 -5.32
N GLN A 140 4.07 11.23 -4.42
CA GLN A 140 5.10 11.91 -3.63
C GLN A 140 5.60 11.05 -2.47
N SER A 141 4.71 10.51 -1.63
CA SER A 141 5.13 9.71 -0.47
C SER A 141 5.46 8.26 -0.81
N GLY A 142 5.00 7.77 -1.97
CA GLY A 142 5.11 6.37 -2.35
C GLY A 142 4.24 5.43 -1.51
N ARG A 143 3.39 5.95 -0.62
CA ARG A 143 2.47 5.16 0.19
C ARG A 143 1.25 4.75 -0.64
N PHE A 144 0.68 3.59 -0.34
CA PHE A 144 -0.58 3.16 -0.92
C PHE A 144 -1.75 3.71 -0.11
N VAL A 145 -2.83 4.07 -0.79
CA VAL A 145 -4.11 4.32 -0.14
C VAL A 145 -4.66 2.96 0.34
N THR A 146 -4.94 2.83 1.64
CA THR A 146 -5.37 1.59 2.31
C THR A 146 -6.74 1.69 2.92
#